data_AF-A0A2E5LN80-F1
#
_entry.id   AF-A0A2E5LN80-F1
#
_cell.length_a   1.000
_cell.length_b   1.000
_cell.length_c   1.000
_cell.angle_alpha   90.00
_cell.angle_beta   90.00
_cell.angle_gamma   90.00
#
_symmetry.space_group_name_H-M   'P 1'
#
loop_
_entity.id
_entity.type
_entity.pdbx_description
1 polymer ?
#
loop_
_entity_poly.entity_id
_entity_poly.type
_entity_poly.pdbx_seq_one_letter_code
_entity_poly.pdbx_strand_id
1 'polypeptide(L)'
;MSKFVPLAKDQHAKLRVIQSGDYTRFRQQNLIPIVVRDFFTLSAEFPLVFVTNENTEDFMPVAIMGLQEGKNIYCQEEPFPAQVIPVGFGNAPFAITATDEKREQFAVLIDEESSLLSNNAGERVFTDDGEKT
;
A
#
# COMPACT_ATOMS: atom_id res chain seq x y z
N MET A 1 8.89 -8.27 9.00
CA MET A 1 8.29 -6.99 9.45
C MET A 1 8.58 -6.01 8.35
N SER A 2 7.65 -5.16 7.91
CA SER A 2 7.97 -4.31 6.75
C SER A 2 9.20 -3.44 6.99
N LYS A 3 10.12 -3.43 6.01
CA LYS A 3 11.37 -2.68 6.03
C LYS A 3 11.41 -1.76 4.81
N PHE A 4 10.85 -0.57 4.97
CA PHE A 4 10.84 0.45 3.92
C PHE A 4 12.18 1.18 3.84
N VAL A 5 12.78 1.17 2.66
CA VAL A 5 13.98 1.96 2.32
C VAL A 5 13.73 2.80 1.05
N PRO A 6 14.46 3.91 0.84
CA PRO A 6 14.34 4.67 -0.40
C PRO A 6 14.64 3.81 -1.64
N LEU A 7 13.75 3.89 -2.63
CA LEU A 7 13.93 3.16 -3.88
C LEU A 7 15.11 3.73 -4.67
N ALA A 8 16.21 2.96 -4.72
CA ALA A 8 17.46 3.32 -5.36
C ALA A 8 17.90 2.29 -6.41
N LYS A 9 18.40 2.76 -7.57
CA LYS A 9 18.77 1.91 -8.72
C LYS A 9 19.92 0.95 -8.39
N ASP A 10 20.96 1.45 -7.74
CA ASP A 10 22.15 0.69 -7.35
C ASP A 10 21.81 -0.53 -6.47
N GLN A 11 20.81 -0.40 -5.61
CA GLN A 11 20.36 -1.45 -4.69
C GLN A 11 19.28 -2.36 -5.29
N HIS A 12 18.35 -1.80 -6.07
CA HIS A 12 17.11 -2.49 -6.43
C HIS A 12 16.97 -2.81 -7.93
N ALA A 13 17.97 -2.55 -8.78
CA ALA A 13 17.89 -2.75 -10.24
C ALA A 13 17.56 -4.19 -10.67
N LYS A 14 17.88 -5.20 -9.86
CA LYS A 14 17.59 -6.62 -10.16
C LYS A 14 16.22 -7.07 -9.68
N LEU A 15 15.56 -6.26 -8.85
CA LEU A 15 14.28 -6.63 -8.27
C LEU A 15 13.18 -6.57 -9.31
N ARG A 16 12.22 -7.47 -9.11
CA ARG A 16 10.98 -7.60 -9.85
C ARG A 16 9.82 -7.68 -8.87
N VAL A 17 8.66 -7.19 -9.29
CA VAL A 17 7.42 -7.18 -8.53
C VAL A 17 6.48 -8.24 -9.10
N ILE A 18 6.05 -9.14 -8.24
CA ILE A 18 5.02 -10.13 -8.52
C ILE A 18 3.66 -9.47 -8.26
N GLN A 19 2.79 -9.49 -9.26
CA GLN A 19 1.39 -9.11 -9.11
C GLN A 19 0.67 -10.19 -8.30
N SER A 20 -0.01 -9.82 -7.22
CA SER A 20 -0.71 -10.76 -6.33
C SER A 20 -2.09 -10.25 -5.94
N GLY A 21 -3.07 -11.17 -5.96
CA GLY A 21 -4.44 -10.94 -5.50
C GLY A 21 -4.74 -11.44 -4.08
N ASP A 22 -3.83 -12.19 -3.46
CA ASP A 22 -3.81 -12.40 -2.00
C ASP A 22 -3.78 -11.02 -1.37
N TYR A 23 -4.59 -10.62 -0.39
CA TYR A 23 -4.49 -9.34 0.34
C TYR A 23 -4.21 -9.50 1.85
N THR A 24 -3.80 -10.69 2.27
CA THR A 24 -3.67 -11.10 3.68
C THR A 24 -2.62 -10.31 4.48
N ARG A 25 -1.69 -9.62 3.82
CA ARG A 25 -0.77 -8.68 4.47
C ARG A 25 -1.46 -7.52 5.19
N PHE A 26 -2.69 -7.17 4.82
CA PHE A 26 -3.50 -6.16 5.50
C PHE A 26 -4.34 -6.76 6.65
N ARG A 27 -4.17 -8.04 7.01
CA ARG A 27 -4.97 -8.73 8.05
C ARG A 27 -4.99 -8.05 9.41
N GLN A 28 -3.93 -7.28 9.73
CA GLN A 28 -3.79 -6.55 10.98
C GLN A 28 -4.22 -5.07 10.89
N GLN A 29 -4.75 -4.62 9.75
CA GLN A 29 -5.12 -3.21 9.54
C GLN A 29 -6.64 -3.07 9.44
N ASN A 30 -7.29 -2.74 10.55
CA ASN A 30 -8.74 -2.57 10.61
C ASN A 30 -9.24 -1.28 9.94
N LEU A 31 -8.37 -0.26 9.83
CA LEU A 31 -8.61 0.96 9.07
C LEU A 31 -7.67 0.99 7.87
N ILE A 32 -8.23 1.13 6.66
CA ILE A 32 -7.47 1.20 5.42
C ILE A 32 -7.55 2.63 4.87
N PRO A 33 -6.43 3.36 4.71
CA PRO A 33 -6.40 4.65 4.03
C PRO A 33 -6.88 4.53 2.59
N ILE A 34 -7.70 5.48 2.14
CA ILE A 34 -8.27 5.49 0.79
C ILE A 34 -8.00 6.82 0.08
N VAL A 35 -8.11 6.83 -1.24
CA VAL A 35 -7.98 8.06 -2.05
C VAL A 35 -9.32 8.53 -2.57
N VAL A 36 -9.40 9.76 -3.08
CA VAL A 36 -10.66 10.34 -3.62
C VAL A 36 -11.32 9.43 -4.67
N ARG A 37 -10.52 8.74 -5.50
CA ARG A 37 -11.02 7.79 -6.50
C ARG A 37 -11.78 6.61 -5.89
N ASP A 38 -11.46 6.22 -4.66
CA ASP A 38 -12.08 5.09 -3.98
C ASP A 38 -13.50 5.42 -3.48
N PHE A 39 -13.82 6.69 -3.17
CA PHE A 39 -15.01 7.05 -2.38
C PHE A 39 -16.32 6.49 -2.95
N PHE A 40 -16.56 6.66 -4.25
CA PHE A 40 -17.81 6.22 -4.87
C PHE A 40 -17.94 4.69 -4.83
N THR A 41 -16.87 3.97 -5.14
CA THR A 41 -16.89 2.51 -5.26
C THR A 41 -16.86 1.84 -3.88
N LEU A 42 -16.05 2.34 -2.96
CA LEU A 42 -15.92 1.75 -1.62
C LEU A 42 -17.07 2.08 -0.69
N SER A 43 -17.74 3.23 -0.84
CA SER A 43 -18.89 3.60 0.02
C SER A 43 -20.09 2.68 -0.12
N ALA A 44 -20.16 1.90 -1.21
CA ALA A 44 -21.20 0.89 -1.41
C ALA A 44 -21.02 -0.35 -0.51
N GLU A 45 -19.80 -0.60 -0.02
CA GLU A 45 -19.44 -1.82 0.74
C GLU A 45 -18.94 -1.50 2.15
N PHE A 46 -18.19 -0.41 2.32
CA PHE A 46 -17.49 -0.07 3.56
C PHE A 46 -17.96 1.26 4.14
N PRO A 47 -18.09 1.36 5.47
CA PRO A 47 -18.16 2.66 6.13
C PRO A 47 -16.90 3.46 5.83
N LEU A 48 -17.06 4.65 5.27
CA LEU A 48 -15.97 5.58 5.00
C LEU A 48 -16.02 6.69 6.05
N VAL A 49 -14.92 6.90 6.75
CA VAL A 49 -14.81 7.92 7.81
C VAL A 49 -13.51 8.71 7.65
N PHE A 50 -13.44 9.85 8.30
CA PHE A 50 -12.20 10.62 8.43
C PHE A 50 -11.64 10.42 9.83
N VAL A 51 -10.36 10.09 9.91
CA VAL A 51 -9.62 9.99 11.17
C VAL A 51 -8.48 11.00 11.16
N THR A 52 -8.07 11.44 12.34
CA THR A 52 -6.91 12.33 12.50
C THR A 52 -5.63 11.52 12.42
N ASN A 53 -4.65 11.99 11.65
CA ASN A 53 -3.29 11.48 11.70
C ASN A 53 -2.61 12.03 12.96
N GLU A 54 -2.17 11.15 13.86
CA GLU A 54 -1.57 11.55 15.14
C GLU A 54 -0.29 12.39 14.97
N ASN A 55 0.41 12.25 13.83
CA ASN A 55 1.66 12.97 13.58
C ASN A 55 1.46 14.32 12.89
N THR A 56 0.40 14.47 12.08
CA THR A 56 0.21 15.69 11.27
C THR A 56 -1.03 16.49 11.66
N GLU A 57 -1.89 15.96 12.53
CA GLU A 57 -3.22 16.50 12.88
C GLU A 57 -4.20 16.63 11.69
N ASP A 58 -3.78 16.23 10.48
CA ASP A 58 -4.63 16.23 9.30
C ASP A 58 -5.69 15.13 9.37
N PHE A 59 -6.83 15.37 8.73
CA PHE A 59 -7.81 14.33 8.48
C PHE A 59 -7.41 13.49 7.28
N MET A 60 -7.39 12.17 7.45
CA MET A 60 -7.28 11.21 6.35
C MET A 60 -8.55 10.36 6.23
N PRO A 61 -9.06 10.16 5.00
CA PRO A 61 -10.16 9.24 4.78
C PRO A 61 -9.70 7.80 4.88
N VAL A 62 -10.52 6.98 5.53
CA VAL A 62 -10.28 5.54 5.70
C VAL A 62 -11.56 4.75 5.45
N ALA A 63 -11.42 3.55 4.89
CA ALA A 63 -12.44 2.52 4.90
C ALA A 63 -12.30 1.68 6.17
N ILE A 64 -13.41 1.50 6.90
CA ILE A 64 -13.44 0.62 8.07
C ILE A 64 -13.63 -0.83 7.59
N MET A 65 -12.59 -1.64 7.75
CA MET A 65 -12.59 -3.06 7.40
C MET A 65 -12.50 -3.97 8.64
N GLY A 66 -12.68 -3.40 9.82
CA GLY A 66 -12.76 -4.11 11.08
C GLY A 66 -13.04 -3.16 12.24
N LEU A 67 -13.76 -3.64 13.25
CA LEU A 67 -14.10 -2.82 14.42
C LEU A 67 -13.06 -2.92 15.53
N GLN A 68 -12.30 -4.02 15.56
CA GLN A 68 -11.25 -4.24 16.54
C GLN A 68 -9.91 -3.80 15.95
N GLU A 69 -9.16 -3.02 16.71
CA GLU A 69 -7.79 -2.66 16.37
C GLU A 69 -6.95 -3.92 16.08
N GLY A 70 -6.16 -3.88 15.02
CA GLY A 70 -5.32 -5.02 14.68
C GLY A 70 -6.05 -6.15 13.94
N LYS A 71 -7.32 -5.96 13.53
CA LYS A 71 -8.11 -7.02 12.88
C LYS A 71 -8.92 -6.51 11.69
N ASN A 72 -8.47 -6.83 10.47
CA ASN A 72 -9.21 -6.64 9.23
C ASN A 72 -10.04 -7.89 8.91
N ILE A 73 -11.37 -7.83 8.89
CA ILE A 73 -12.19 -9.03 8.68
C ILE A 73 -12.26 -9.50 7.22
N TYR A 74 -11.83 -8.68 6.27
CA TYR A 74 -11.85 -8.98 4.83
C TYR A 74 -10.51 -9.56 4.34
N CYS A 75 -9.41 -9.20 4.98
CA CYS A 75 -8.06 -9.61 4.57
C CYS A 75 -7.52 -10.80 5.37
N GLN A 76 -8.38 -11.71 5.85
CA GLN A 76 -7.91 -12.87 6.63
C GLN A 76 -7.41 -14.02 5.76
N GLU A 77 -8.00 -14.19 4.57
CA GLU A 77 -7.78 -15.32 3.67
C GLU A 77 -7.83 -14.84 2.20
N GLU A 78 -7.40 -15.70 1.28
CA GLU A 78 -7.55 -15.51 -0.16
C GLU A 78 -8.66 -16.45 -0.68
N PRO A 79 -9.56 -15.99 -1.57
CA PRO A 79 -9.60 -14.66 -2.18
C PRO A 79 -10.19 -13.59 -1.25
N PHE A 80 -9.83 -12.33 -1.50
CA PHE A 80 -10.48 -11.20 -0.85
C PHE A 80 -11.98 -11.20 -1.17
N PRO A 81 -12.87 -11.20 -0.16
CA PRO A 81 -14.26 -11.59 -0.36
C PRO A 81 -15.16 -10.43 -0.85
N ALA A 82 -14.70 -9.18 -0.77
CA ALA A 82 -15.50 -8.02 -1.18
C ALA A 82 -15.42 -7.76 -2.69
N GLN A 83 -16.49 -7.18 -3.24
CA GLN A 83 -16.57 -6.88 -4.68
C GLN A 83 -15.70 -5.71 -5.12
N VAL A 84 -15.25 -4.90 -4.15
CA VAL A 84 -14.52 -3.66 -4.39
C VAL A 84 -13.22 -3.66 -3.59
N ILE A 85 -12.12 -3.37 -4.26
CA ILE A 85 -10.77 -3.41 -3.69
C ILE A 85 -10.26 -1.97 -3.61
N PRO A 86 -9.78 -1.50 -2.44
CA PRO A 86 -9.14 -0.19 -2.33
C PRO A 86 -7.95 -0.06 -3.27
N VAL A 87 -7.85 1.06 -4.00
CA VAL A 87 -6.73 1.31 -4.92
C VAL A 87 -5.38 1.18 -4.20
N GLY A 88 -5.29 1.61 -2.94
CA GLY A 88 -4.08 1.54 -2.14
C GLY A 88 -3.52 0.13 -1.92
N PHE A 89 -4.33 -0.93 -2.05
CA PHE A 89 -3.85 -2.30 -1.92
C PHE A 89 -2.85 -2.70 -3.01
N GLY A 90 -2.95 -2.09 -4.20
CA GLY A 90 -2.05 -2.32 -5.32
C GLY A 90 -0.70 -1.60 -5.18
N ASN A 91 -0.51 -0.75 -4.17
CA ASN A 91 0.74 -0.02 -4.01
C ASN A 91 1.88 -0.93 -3.53
N ALA A 92 1.58 -2.01 -2.81
CA ALA A 92 2.60 -2.92 -2.31
C ALA A 92 3.43 -3.51 -3.47
N PRO A 93 4.77 -3.58 -3.35
CA PRO A 93 5.57 -3.36 -2.15
C PRO A 93 6.05 -1.92 -1.92
N PHE A 94 5.49 -0.94 -2.64
CA PHE A 94 5.93 0.45 -2.60
C PHE A 94 5.12 1.31 -1.62
N ALA A 95 5.75 2.37 -1.14
CA ALA A 95 5.11 3.42 -0.37
C ALA A 95 5.65 4.79 -0.81
N ILE A 96 4.97 5.87 -0.42
CA ILE A 96 5.43 7.24 -0.66
C ILE A 96 5.52 7.95 0.68
N THR A 97 6.61 8.67 0.91
CA THR A 97 6.79 9.53 2.08
C THR A 97 7.19 10.93 1.66
N ALA A 98 6.79 11.94 2.44
CA ALA A 98 7.35 13.27 2.30
C ALA A 98 8.82 13.27 2.77
N THR A 99 9.69 14.01 2.08
CA THR A 99 11.10 14.17 2.45
C THR A 99 11.38 15.50 3.13
N ASP A 100 10.38 16.37 3.22
CA ASP A 100 10.43 17.67 3.88
C ASP A 100 9.18 17.91 4.75
N GLU A 101 9.32 18.79 5.74
CA GLU A 101 8.22 19.13 6.66
C GLU A 101 7.06 19.83 5.95
N LYS A 102 7.34 20.54 4.85
CA LYS A 102 6.34 21.22 4.02
C LYS A 102 5.57 20.27 3.09
N ARG A 103 5.99 19.01 2.98
CA ARG A 103 5.41 18.00 2.08
C ARG A 103 5.38 18.45 0.62
N GLU A 104 6.38 19.21 0.18
CA GLU A 104 6.54 19.63 -1.21
C GLU A 104 7.38 18.62 -2.00
N GLN A 105 8.16 17.79 -1.31
CA GLN A 105 9.01 16.78 -1.90
C GLN A 105 8.64 15.39 -1.40
N PHE A 106 8.59 14.42 -2.32
CA PHE A 106 8.20 13.05 -2.02
C PHE A 106 9.24 12.06 -2.53
N ALA A 107 9.48 11.01 -1.74
CA ALA A 107 10.30 9.87 -2.12
C ALA A 107 9.45 8.60 -2.19
N VAL A 108 9.75 7.75 -3.18
CA VAL A 108 9.23 6.39 -3.27
C VAL A 108 10.10 5.48 -2.40
N LEU A 109 9.45 4.71 -1.55
CA LEU A 109 10.04 3.68 -0.71
C LEU A 109 9.66 2.30 -1.25
N ILE A 110 10.48 1.30 -0.95
CA ILE A 110 10.24 -0.12 -1.25
C ILE A 110 10.40 -0.93 0.04
N ASP A 111 9.46 -1.84 0.30
CA ASP A 111 9.55 -2.82 1.39
C ASP A 111 10.41 -4.01 0.94
N GLU A 112 11.70 -4.02 1.30
CA GLU A 112 12.64 -5.08 0.91
C GLU A 112 12.28 -6.47 1.47
N GLU A 113 11.46 -6.53 2.53
CA GLU A 113 10.99 -7.79 3.12
C GLU A 113 9.68 -8.29 2.50
N SER A 114 9.15 -7.59 1.50
CA SER A 114 7.89 -7.98 0.86
C SER A 114 8.03 -9.28 0.09
N SER A 115 7.08 -10.20 0.29
CA SER A 115 6.94 -11.42 -0.51
C SER A 115 6.58 -11.16 -1.98
N LEU A 116 6.23 -9.92 -2.33
CA LEU A 116 5.97 -9.51 -3.71
C LEU A 116 7.26 -9.21 -4.48
N LEU A 117 8.42 -9.18 -3.81
CA LEU A 117 9.70 -8.98 -4.46
C LEU A 117 10.35 -10.31 -4.86
N SER A 118 10.91 -10.33 -6.07
CA SER A 118 11.64 -11.46 -6.60
C SER A 118 12.82 -11.00 -7.45
N ASN A 119 13.84 -11.85 -7.59
CA ASN A 119 14.95 -11.63 -8.50
C ASN A 119 14.71 -12.23 -9.91
N ASN A 120 13.69 -13.06 -10.07
CA ASN A 120 13.52 -13.88 -11.28
C ASN A 120 12.10 -13.90 -11.85
N ALA A 121 11.08 -13.44 -11.12
CA ALA A 121 9.68 -13.49 -11.53
C ALA A 121 9.00 -12.14 -11.38
N GLY A 122 8.05 -11.84 -12.27
CA GLY A 122 7.31 -10.58 -12.26
C GLY A 122 7.93 -9.47 -13.10
N GLU A 123 7.40 -8.27 -12.93
CA GLU A 123 7.75 -7.07 -13.68
C GLU A 123 8.97 -6.38 -13.07
N ARG A 124 9.89 -5.86 -13.89
CA ARG A 124 11.09 -5.22 -13.35
C ARG A 124 10.76 -3.91 -12.66
N VAL A 125 11.46 -3.61 -11.57
CA VAL A 125 11.33 -2.32 -10.87
C VAL A 125 12.00 -1.19 -11.67
N PHE A 126 13.10 -1.48 -12.37
CA PHE A 126 13.80 -0.54 -13.24
C PHE A 126 13.87 -1.06 -14.68
N THR A 127 13.81 -0.14 -15.64
CA THR A 127 14.05 -0.44 -17.07
C THR A 127 15.53 -0.77 -17.34
N ASP A 128 15.87 -1.25 -18.54
CA ASP A 128 17.27 -1.56 -18.90
C ASP A 128 18.15 -0.29 -18.99
N ASP A 129 17.57 0.86 -19.34
CA ASP A 129 18.20 2.18 -19.24
C ASP A 129 18.30 2.67 -17.78
N GLY A 130 17.54 2.00 -16.91
CA GLY A 130 17.46 2.18 -15.47
C GLY A 130 16.78 3.47 -15.05
N GLU A 131 15.80 3.87 -15.84
CA GLU A 131 14.68 4.69 -15.38
C GLU A 131 13.72 3.83 -14.55
N LYS A 132 12.91 4.48 -13.72
CA LYS A 132 11.85 3.80 -12.95
C LYS A 132 10.75 3.37 -13.93
N THR A 133 10.27 2.14 -13.77
CA THR A 133 9.08 1.61 -14.47
C THR A 133 7.83 2.11 -13.77
#